data_AF-A0A844X163-F1
#
_entry.id   AF-A0A844X163-F1
#
_cell.length_a   1.000
_cell.length_b   1.000
_cell.length_c   1.000
_cell.angle_alpha   90.00
_cell.angle_beta   90.00
_cell.angle_gamma   90.00
#
_symmetry.space_group_name_H-M   'P 1'
#
loop_
_entity.id
_entity.type
_entity.pdbx_description
1 polymer ?
#
loop_
_entity_poly.entity_id
_entity_poly.type
_entity_poly.pdbx_seq_one_letter_code
_entity_poly.pdbx_strand_id
1 'polypeptide(L)'
;MARSTRLHAQKTRDGDLGIAMSEHSIDSPVIQIEALERLHAIRPDKVDWVFEQTEKEAEYRRKNDGRVNIFIFIERLLGQIFGLVIGLSGITGSVYLGVNDHEFLAGTIATATIATLAVSFIKGRNSKG
;
A
#
# COMPACT_ATOMS: atom_id res chain seq x y z
N MET A 1 7.09 5.07 -20.66
CA MET A 1 6.40 6.21 -20.01
C MET A 1 6.18 7.29 -21.06
N ALA A 2 4.95 7.51 -21.50
CA ALA A 2 4.63 8.56 -22.47
C ALA A 2 4.13 9.80 -21.73
N ARG A 3 4.73 10.96 -22.01
CA ARG A 3 4.50 12.22 -21.30
C ARG A 3 3.84 13.21 -22.24
N SER A 4 2.56 13.54 -22.01
CA SER A 4 1.86 14.59 -22.75
C SER A 4 1.50 15.73 -21.82
N THR A 5 2.24 16.83 -21.91
CA THR A 5 1.99 18.05 -21.14
C THR A 5 0.99 18.91 -21.90
N ARG A 6 -0.24 19.10 -21.37
CA ARG A 6 -1.18 20.12 -21.87
C ARG A 6 -1.20 21.28 -20.88
N LEU A 7 -0.77 22.46 -21.32
CA LEU A 7 -0.76 23.69 -20.53
C LEU A 7 -2.09 24.43 -20.76
N HIS A 8 -2.96 24.50 -19.75
CA HIS A 8 -4.14 25.37 -19.79
C HIS A 8 -3.84 26.65 -19.00
N ALA A 9 -3.72 27.79 -19.69
CA ALA A 9 -3.63 29.09 -19.06
C ALA A 9 -5.05 29.57 -18.69
N GLN A 10 -5.46 29.40 -17.43
CA GLN A 10 -6.70 29.97 -16.93
C GLN A 10 -6.40 31.31 -16.24
N LYS A 11 -6.84 32.41 -16.84
CA LYS A 11 -6.72 33.75 -16.28
C LYS A 11 -7.78 33.93 -15.18
N THR A 12 -7.38 33.81 -13.92
CA THR A 12 -8.21 34.25 -12.79
C THR A 12 -8.23 35.77 -12.70
N ARG A 13 -9.36 36.33 -12.24
CA ARG A 13 -9.75 37.73 -12.43
C ARG A 13 -9.13 38.70 -11.42
N ASP A 14 -8.10 38.29 -10.69
CA ASP A 14 -7.41 39.13 -9.71
C ASP A 14 -5.93 38.77 -9.64
N GLY A 15 -5.10 39.60 -10.28
CA GLY A 15 -3.67 39.85 -10.03
C GLY A 15 -2.62 38.73 -10.03
N ASP A 16 -3.00 37.47 -9.79
CA ASP A 16 -2.06 36.41 -9.47
C ASP A 16 -2.13 35.31 -10.54
N LEU A 17 -1.02 35.11 -11.25
CA LEU A 17 -0.89 34.07 -12.26
C LEU A 17 -0.78 32.71 -11.56
N GLY A 18 -1.93 32.15 -11.18
CA GLY A 18 -2.03 30.76 -10.78
C GLY A 18 -1.82 29.84 -11.98
N ILE A 19 -0.64 29.24 -12.11
CA ILE A 19 -0.41 28.16 -13.08
C ILE A 19 -1.06 26.90 -12.49
N ALA A 20 -2.28 26.59 -12.94
CA ALA A 20 -2.93 25.32 -12.63
C ALA A 20 -2.25 24.20 -13.44
N MET A 21 -1.24 23.56 -12.87
CA MET A 21 -0.58 22.39 -13.46
C MET A 21 -1.45 21.15 -13.20
N SER A 22 -2.29 20.81 -14.18
CA SER A 22 -3.04 19.55 -14.15
C SER A 22 -2.17 18.43 -14.72
N GLU A 23 -1.50 17.70 -13.83
CA GLU A 23 -0.70 16.52 -14.15
C GLU A 23 -1.62 15.30 -14.28
N HIS A 24 -1.74 14.74 -15.49
CA HIS A 24 -2.46 13.49 -15.71
C HIS A 24 -1.47 12.34 -15.89
N SER A 25 -1.03 11.77 -14.78
CA SER A 25 -0.26 10.53 -14.73
C SER A 25 -1.24 9.35 -14.77
N ILE A 26 -1.47 8.80 -15.97
CA ILE A 26 -2.28 7.57 -16.09
C ILE A 26 -1.37 6.37 -15.80
N ASP A 27 -1.45 5.87 -14.57
CA ASP A 27 -0.93 4.56 -14.16
C ASP A 27 -2.01 3.48 -14.33
N SER A 28 -2.61 3.45 -15.51
CA SER A 28 -3.73 2.55 -15.80
C SER A 28 -3.60 2.02 -17.23
N PRO A 29 -3.88 0.73 -17.46
CA PRO A 29 -3.88 0.11 -18.79
C PRO A 29 -5.07 0.59 -19.65
N VAL A 30 -5.82 1.60 -19.19
CA VAL A 30 -6.89 2.20 -19.97
C VAL A 30 -6.27 2.95 -21.14
N ILE A 31 -6.36 2.34 -22.31
CA ILE A 31 -5.86 2.93 -23.55
C ILE A 31 -6.75 4.13 -23.86
N GLN A 32 -6.14 5.32 -23.94
CA GLN A 32 -6.85 6.53 -24.33
C GLN A 32 -7.26 6.43 -25.80
N ILE A 33 -8.55 6.52 -26.07
CA ILE A 33 -9.10 6.41 -27.44
C ILE A 33 -8.49 7.50 -28.34
N GLU A 34 -8.27 8.71 -27.82
CA GLU A 34 -7.63 9.82 -28.57
C GLU A 34 -6.18 9.50 -28.99
N ALA A 35 -5.43 8.74 -28.19
CA ALA A 35 -4.06 8.33 -28.52
C ALA A 35 -4.03 7.19 -29.55
N LEU A 36 -4.99 6.27 -29.47
CA LEU A 36 -5.18 5.20 -30.45
C LEU A 36 -5.56 5.76 -31.82
N GLU A 37 -6.44 6.76 -31.87
CA GLU A 37 -6.87 7.41 -33.12
C GLU A 37 -5.68 8.08 -33.83
N ARG A 38 -4.82 8.78 -33.09
CA ARG A 38 -3.58 9.36 -33.62
C ARG A 38 -2.58 8.30 -34.07
N LEU A 39 -2.48 7.18 -33.35
CA LEU A 39 -1.60 6.07 -33.75
C LEU A 39 -2.13 5.40 -35.02
N HIS A 40 -3.43 5.22 -35.15
CA HIS A 40 -4.07 4.66 -36.34
C HIS A 40 -3.82 5.54 -37.57
N ALA A 41 -3.86 6.87 -37.42
CA ALA A 41 -3.55 7.82 -38.49
C ALA A 41 -2.08 7.77 -38.97
N ILE A 42 -1.13 7.43 -38.09
CA ILE A 42 0.30 7.38 -38.41
C ILE A 42 0.73 5.99 -38.89
N ARG A 43 0.23 4.94 -38.22
CA ARG A 43 0.63 3.55 -38.43
C ARG A 43 -0.47 2.59 -37.95
N PRO A 44 -1.44 2.25 -38.82
CA PRO A 44 -2.61 1.45 -38.43
C PRO A 44 -2.25 0.01 -38.02
N ASP A 45 -1.17 -0.58 -38.55
CA ASP A 45 -0.71 -1.94 -38.24
C ASP A 45 -0.20 -2.10 -36.79
N LYS A 46 0.12 -1.00 -36.10
CA LYS A 46 0.61 -1.06 -34.71
C LYS A 46 -0.49 -0.95 -33.67
N VAL A 47 -1.72 -0.66 -34.08
CA VAL A 47 -2.86 -0.57 -33.18
C VAL A 47 -3.14 -1.93 -32.51
N ASP A 48 -3.16 -3.00 -33.30
CA ASP A 48 -3.36 -4.37 -32.79
C ASP A 48 -2.24 -4.80 -31.83
N TRP A 49 -1.00 -4.42 -32.15
CA TRP A 49 0.14 -4.65 -31.25
C TRP A 49 -0.02 -3.94 -29.90
N VAL A 50 -0.54 -2.71 -29.87
CA VAL A 50 -0.79 -1.98 -28.60
C VAL A 50 -1.84 -2.69 -27.75
N PHE A 51 -2.91 -3.21 -28.35
CA PHE A 51 -3.90 -4.01 -27.63
C PHE A 51 -3.28 -5.27 -27.04
N GLU A 52 -2.49 -6.00 -27.83
CA GLU A 52 -1.79 -7.21 -27.39
C GLU A 52 -0.80 -6.93 -26.24
N GLN A 53 -0.02 -5.85 -26.33
CA GLN A 53 0.88 -5.46 -25.24
C GLN A 53 0.12 -5.02 -23.99
N THR A 54 -0.99 -4.31 -24.14
CA THR A 54 -1.82 -3.87 -23.01
C THR A 54 -2.45 -5.05 -22.30
N GLU A 55 -2.91 -6.07 -23.04
CA GLU A 55 -3.44 -7.30 -22.47
C GLU A 55 -2.37 -8.08 -21.71
N LYS A 56 -1.18 -8.24 -22.29
CA LYS A 56 -0.02 -8.90 -21.63
C LYS A 56 0.39 -8.20 -20.35
N GLU A 57 0.44 -6.87 -20.35
CA GLU A 57 0.76 -6.07 -19.16
C GLU A 57 -0.34 -6.22 -18.09
N ALA A 58 -1.61 -6.20 -18.49
CA ALA A 58 -2.73 -6.40 -17.57
C ALA A 58 -2.70 -7.80 -16.92
N GLU A 59 -2.38 -8.84 -17.69
CA GLU A 59 -2.23 -10.20 -17.17
C GLU A 59 -1.04 -10.31 -16.21
N TYR A 60 0.11 -9.74 -16.58
CA TYR A 60 1.29 -9.69 -15.72
C TYR A 60 1.00 -9.01 -14.39
N ARG A 61 0.29 -7.86 -14.41
CA ARG A 61 -0.14 -7.15 -13.21
C ARG A 61 -1.06 -7.99 -12.33
N ARG A 62 -2.10 -8.63 -12.89
CA ARG A 62 -2.99 -9.51 -12.12
C ARG A 62 -2.22 -10.65 -11.43
N LYS A 63 -1.26 -11.23 -12.14
CA LYS A 63 -0.40 -12.30 -11.60
C LYS A 63 0.52 -11.80 -10.49
N ASN A 64 1.06 -10.59 -10.63
CA ASN A 64 1.92 -9.99 -9.62
C ASN A 64 1.13 -9.54 -8.38
N ASP A 65 -0.04 -8.92 -8.57
CA ASP A 65 -0.94 -8.50 -7.49
C ASP A 65 -1.35 -9.68 -6.62
N GLY A 66 -1.65 -10.84 -7.22
CA GLY A 66 -1.94 -12.07 -6.48
C GLY A 66 -0.79 -12.53 -5.58
N ARG A 67 0.45 -12.50 -6.08
CA ARG A 67 1.65 -12.87 -5.30
C ARG A 67 1.91 -11.89 -4.17
N VAL A 68 1.86 -10.59 -4.47
CA VAL A 68 2.05 -9.53 -3.48
C VAL A 68 1.02 -9.65 -2.37
N ASN A 69 -0.25 -9.89 -2.71
CA ASN A 69 -1.30 -10.06 -1.71
C ASN A 69 -1.08 -11.28 -0.81
N ILE A 70 -0.56 -12.40 -1.36
CA ILE A 70 -0.18 -13.58 -0.57
C ILE A 70 0.97 -13.25 0.38
N PHE A 71 2.00 -12.53 -0.08
CA PHE A 71 3.11 -12.13 0.81
C PHE A 71 2.65 -11.22 1.93
N ILE A 72 1.80 -10.22 1.63
CA ILE A 72 1.19 -9.36 2.64
C ILE A 72 0.35 -10.18 3.63
N PHE A 73 -0.39 -11.17 3.14
CA PHE A 73 -1.17 -12.05 3.98
C PHE A 73 -0.29 -12.88 4.94
N ILE A 74 0.79 -13.48 4.42
CA ILE A 74 1.74 -14.26 5.22
C ILE A 74 2.43 -13.38 6.27
N GLU A 75 2.87 -12.17 5.89
CA GLU A 75 3.49 -11.23 6.82
C GLU A 75 2.54 -10.88 7.98
N ARG A 76 1.28 -10.59 7.67
CA ARG A 76 0.24 -10.31 8.69
C ARG A 76 -0.01 -11.51 9.58
N LEU A 77 -0.10 -12.70 9.00
CA LEU A 77 -0.34 -13.94 9.75
C LEU A 77 0.83 -14.23 10.71
N LEU A 78 2.07 -14.12 10.23
CA LEU A 78 3.27 -14.30 11.05
C LEU A 78 3.33 -13.25 12.17
N GLY A 79 3.07 -11.97 11.87
CA GLY A 79 3.03 -10.91 12.87
C GLY A 79 2.03 -11.19 13.99
N GLN A 80 0.84 -11.72 13.66
CA GLN A 80 -0.18 -12.10 14.63
C GLN A 80 0.25 -13.32 15.48
N ILE A 81 0.87 -14.32 14.87
CA ILE A 81 1.39 -15.50 15.57
C ILE A 81 2.50 -15.09 16.55
N PHE A 82 3.47 -14.29 16.11
CA PHE A 82 4.53 -13.81 16.99
C PHE A 82 3.99 -12.93 18.13
N GLY A 83 3.02 -12.06 17.84
CA GLY A 83 2.33 -11.28 18.86
C GLY A 83 1.65 -12.15 19.92
N LEU A 84 0.97 -13.23 19.49
CA LEU A 84 0.35 -14.20 20.40
C LEU A 84 1.39 -14.89 21.30
N VAL A 85 2.50 -15.36 20.71
CA VAL A 85 3.57 -16.05 21.45
C VAL A 85 4.20 -15.13 22.50
N ILE A 86 4.53 -13.89 22.12
CA ILE A 86 5.09 -12.90 23.04
C ILE A 86 4.10 -12.62 24.18
N GLY A 87 2.82 -12.42 23.85
CA GLY A 87 1.76 -12.21 24.84
C GLY A 87 1.65 -13.36 25.85
N LEU A 88 1.61 -14.61 25.37
CA LEU A 88 1.57 -15.79 26.23
C LEU A 88 2.81 -15.89 27.11
N SER A 89 4.01 -15.73 26.54
CA SER A 89 5.25 -15.79 27.32
C SER A 89 5.34 -14.71 28.40
N GLY A 90 4.85 -13.49 28.12
CA GLY A 90 4.86 -12.39 29.08
C GLY A 90 3.89 -12.62 30.24
N ILE A 91 2.69 -13.16 29.94
CA ILE A 91 1.70 -13.53 30.97
C ILE A 91 2.25 -14.68 31.82
N THR A 92 2.72 -15.78 31.22
CA THR A 92 3.25 -16.92 31.95
C THR A 92 4.46 -16.53 32.80
N GLY A 93 5.39 -15.75 32.25
CA GLY A 93 6.56 -15.26 32.97
C GLY A 93 6.19 -14.34 34.14
N SER A 94 5.21 -13.45 33.94
CA SER A 94 4.71 -12.58 35.01
C SER A 94 4.07 -13.38 36.14
N VAL A 95 3.22 -14.36 35.83
CA VAL A 95 2.55 -15.19 36.85
C VAL A 95 3.58 -16.01 37.62
N TYR A 96 4.57 -16.58 36.93
CA TYR A 96 5.64 -17.33 37.57
C TYR A 96 6.43 -16.46 38.56
N LEU A 97 6.79 -15.23 38.18
CA LEU A 97 7.50 -14.30 39.07
C LEU A 97 6.65 -13.86 40.26
N GLY A 98 5.34 -13.68 40.06
CA GLY A 98 4.42 -13.31 41.15
C GLY A 98 4.31 -14.39 42.23
N VAL A 99 4.35 -15.66 41.84
CA VAL A 99 4.32 -16.80 42.78
C VAL A 99 5.65 -16.96 43.55
N ASN A 100 6.76 -16.43 43.02
CA ASN A 100 8.09 -16.48 43.65
C ASN A 100 8.41 -15.22 44.47
N ASP A 101 7.41 -14.52 45.02
CA ASP A 101 7.53 -13.30 45.83
C ASP A 101 8.22 -12.10 45.14
N HIS A 102 8.35 -12.13 43.80
CA HIS A 102 8.88 -11.03 43.01
C HIS A 102 7.77 -10.16 42.40
N GLU A 103 6.83 -9.70 43.23
CA GLU A 103 5.62 -8.97 42.81
C GLU A 103 5.93 -7.72 41.95
N PHE A 104 6.98 -6.98 42.28
CA PHE A 104 7.38 -5.79 41.52
C PHE A 104 7.85 -6.13 40.10
N LEU A 105 8.61 -7.22 39.95
CA LEU A 105 9.05 -7.70 38.63
C LEU A 105 7.88 -8.28 37.84
N ALA A 106 6.98 -9.00 38.50
CA ALA A 106 5.75 -9.51 37.89
C ALA A 106 4.89 -8.36 37.33
N GLY A 107 4.60 -7.34 38.15
CA GLY A 107 3.78 -6.20 37.76
C GLY A 107 4.36 -5.39 36.59
N THR A 108 5.68 -5.15 36.59
CA THR A 108 6.34 -4.43 35.49
C THR A 108 6.31 -5.21 34.18
N ILE A 109 6.56 -6.52 34.21
CA ILE A 109 6.53 -7.38 33.02
C ILE A 109 5.11 -7.53 32.47
N ALA A 110 4.09 -7.72 33.33
CA ALA A 110 2.69 -7.76 32.90
C ALA A 110 2.28 -6.45 32.21
N THR A 111 2.58 -5.31 32.85
CA THR A 111 2.20 -3.99 32.33
C THR A 111 2.90 -3.71 31.01
N ALA A 112 4.21 -3.99 30.92
CA ALA A 112 4.98 -3.83 29.70
C ALA A 112 4.41 -4.70 28.56
N THR A 113 4.11 -5.96 28.83
CA THR A 113 3.57 -6.89 27.82
C THR A 113 2.22 -6.41 27.28
N ILE A 114 1.29 -6.01 28.16
CA ILE A 114 -0.03 -5.49 27.77
C ILE A 114 0.11 -4.18 26.99
N ALA A 115 0.96 -3.26 27.45
CA ALA A 115 1.20 -1.99 26.79
C ALA A 115 1.78 -2.19 25.38
N THR A 116 2.77 -3.07 25.23
CA THR A 116 3.37 -3.40 23.93
C THR A 116 2.34 -4.00 22.98
N LEU A 117 1.51 -4.93 23.44
CA LEU A 117 0.43 -5.50 22.63
C LEU A 117 -0.57 -4.41 22.20
N ALA A 118 -1.03 -3.57 23.14
CA ALA A 118 -1.96 -2.48 22.84
C ALA A 118 -1.40 -1.52 21.78
N VAL A 119 -0.14 -1.08 21.92
CA VAL A 119 0.53 -0.20 20.95
C VAL A 119 0.67 -0.89 19.60
N SER A 120 1.04 -2.17 19.57
CA SER A 120 1.19 -2.92 18.31
C SER A 120 -0.13 -3.02 17.53
N PHE A 121 -1.25 -3.26 18.22
CA PHE A 121 -2.58 -3.30 17.60
C PHE A 121 -3.03 -1.92 17.10
N ILE A 122 -2.77 -0.86 17.87
CA ILE A 122 -3.12 0.51 17.46
C ILE A 122 -2.31 0.94 16.24
N LYS A 123 -1.00 0.71 16.24
CA LYS A 123 -0.12 1.04 15.10
C LYS A 123 -0.47 0.23 13.86
N GLY A 124 -0.78 -1.06 14.03
CA GLY A 124 -1.26 -1.92 12.93
C GLY A 124 -2.56 -1.45 12.30
N ARG A 125 -3.45 -0.79 13.08
CA ARG A 125 -4.68 -0.19 12.55
C ARG A 125 -4.42 1.08 11.75
N ASN A 126 -3.50 1.95 12.19
CA ASN A 126 -3.20 3.22 11.52
C ASN A 126 -2.36 3.08 10.25
N SER A 127 -1.67 1.95 10.07
CA SER A 127 -0.93 1.65 8.83
C SER A 127 -1.83 1.24 7.65
N LYS A 128 -3.15 1.12 7.87
CA LYS A 128 -4.14 0.86 6.81
C LYS A 128 -4.79 2.15 6.27
N GLY A 129 -4.28 3.33 6.66
CA GLY A 129 -4.70 4.63 6.15
C GLY A 129 -3.82 5.12 5.02
#